data_AF-A0A537IM32-F1
#
_entry.id   AF-A0A537IM32-F1
#
_cell.length_a   1.000
_cell.length_b   1.000
_cell.length_c   1.000
_cell.angle_alpha   90.00
_cell.angle_beta   90.00
_cell.angle_gamma   90.00
#
_symmetry.space_group_name_H-M   'P 1'
#
loop_
_entity.id
_entity.type
_entity.pdbx_description
1 polymer ?
#
loop_
_entity_poly.entity_id
_entity_poly.type
_entity_poly.pdbx_seq_one_letter_code
_entity_poly.pdbx_strand_id
1 'polypeptide(L)'
;MERCAVCGAEEFIPYVCRYCGRTHCVLHRLPENHECPNIQQARAPRQPIVLERRRTGTTLRLLQSPRIGVMPRRELVALSVAWIVLGISFSTRYMFAWFVTPIALLEVFLLSMIVIGTGFLGHELA
;
A
#
# COMPACT_ATOMS: atom_id res chain seq x y z
N MET A 1 14.60 -29.53 -2.47
CA MET A 1 15.00 -28.12 -2.32
C MET A 1 15.82 -27.74 -3.52
N GLU A 2 15.53 -26.60 -4.12
CA GLU A 2 16.31 -26.07 -5.24
C GLU A 2 17.38 -25.13 -4.71
N ARG A 3 18.58 -25.19 -5.29
CA ARG A 3 19.71 -24.32 -4.93
C ARG A 3 19.77 -23.12 -5.85
N CYS A 4 20.19 -21.98 -5.30
CA CYS A 4 20.48 -20.81 -6.10
C CYS A 4 21.69 -21.07 -7.01
N ALA A 5 21.56 -20.81 -8.31
CA ALA A 5 22.64 -20.98 -9.28
C ALA A 5 23.83 -20.01 -9.10
N VAL A 6 23.70 -19.00 -8.23
CA VAL A 6 24.74 -17.99 -7.96
C VAL A 6 25.47 -18.29 -6.65
N CYS A 7 24.74 -18.40 -5.54
CA CYS A 7 25.32 -18.56 -4.21
C CYS A 7 25.15 -19.96 -3.59
N GLY A 8 24.44 -20.87 -4.25
CA GLY A 8 24.20 -22.23 -3.74
C GLY A 8 23.23 -22.32 -2.57
N ALA A 9 22.66 -21.21 -2.09
CA ALA A 9 21.70 -21.20 -1.00
C ALA A 9 20.47 -22.07 -1.33
N GLU A 10 20.05 -22.90 -0.38
CA GLU A 10 18.85 -23.71 -0.47
C GLU A 10 17.63 -22.89 -0.06
N GLU A 11 16.65 -22.85 -0.94
CA GLU A 11 15.40 -22.10 -0.72
C GLU A 11 14.22 -23.05 -0.87
N PHE A 12 13.22 -22.88 0.00
CA PHE A 12 11.97 -23.63 -0.10
C PHE A 12 11.12 -23.14 -1.28
N ILE A 13 11.23 -21.86 -1.62
CA ILE A 13 10.49 -21.21 -2.71
C ILE A 13 11.49 -20.68 -3.75
N PRO A 14 11.82 -21.46 -4.79
CA PRO A 14 12.77 -21.02 -5.80
C PRO A 14 12.19 -19.94 -6.72
N TYR A 15 12.99 -18.94 -7.04
CA TYR A 15 12.67 -17.96 -8.08
C TYR A 15 13.28 -18.38 -9.41
N VAL A 16 12.45 -18.66 -10.41
CA VAL A 16 12.93 -18.95 -11.77
C VAL A 16 12.94 -17.66 -12.59
N CYS A 17 14.10 -17.27 -13.08
CA CYS A 17 14.25 -16.09 -13.94
C CYS A 17 13.61 -16.34 -15.31
N ARG A 18 12.67 -15.49 -15.74
CA ARG A 18 11.98 -15.63 -17.05
C ARG A 18 12.89 -15.44 -18.27
N TYR A 19 14.07 -14.84 -18.06
CA TYR A 19 15.00 -14.52 -19.14
C TYR A 19 16.08 -15.60 -19.33
N CYS A 20 16.64 -16.14 -18.23
CA CYS A 20 17.72 -17.13 -18.29
C CYS A 20 17.30 -18.54 -17.83
N GLY A 21 16.10 -18.71 -17.28
CA GLY A 21 15.55 -20.01 -16.86
C GLY A 21 16.17 -20.63 -15.62
N ARG A 22 17.14 -19.96 -14.97
CA ARG A 22 17.84 -20.47 -13.77
C ARG A 22 17.06 -20.17 -12.49
N THR A 23 17.32 -20.99 -11.46
CA THR A 23 16.77 -20.85 -10.10
C THR A 23 17.65 -19.95 -9.24
N HIS A 24 17.00 -19.03 -8.51
CA HIS A 24 17.66 -18.04 -7.67
C HIS A 24 16.97 -17.91 -6.31
N CYS A 25 17.72 -17.47 -5.30
CA CYS A 25 17.20 -17.13 -3.98
C CYS A 25 16.59 -15.73 -3.95
N VAL A 26 15.99 -15.33 -2.81
CA VAL A 26 15.35 -14.00 -2.64
C VAL A 26 16.31 -12.85 -2.99
N LEU A 27 17.59 -13.00 -2.64
CA LEU A 27 18.63 -11.99 -2.89
C LEU A 27 19.04 -11.91 -4.37
N HIS A 28 18.99 -13.02 -5.10
CA HIS A 28 19.43 -13.11 -6.49
C HIS A 28 18.27 -13.17 -7.50
N ARG A 29 17.03 -12.93 -7.05
CA ARG A 29 15.83 -13.03 -7.91
C ARG A 29 15.77 -11.97 -9.03
N LEU A 30 16.39 -10.81 -8.83
CA LEU A 30 16.41 -9.74 -9.84
C LEU A 30 17.47 -10.04 -10.91
N PRO A 31 17.19 -9.77 -12.20
CA PRO A 31 18.14 -9.94 -13.29
C PRO A 31 19.50 -9.25 -13.09
N GLU A 32 19.53 -8.13 -12.35
CA GLU A 32 20.75 -7.39 -12.05
C GLU A 32 21.59 -8.06 -10.96
N ASN A 33 20.94 -8.72 -9.99
CA ASN A 33 21.62 -9.35 -8.86
C ASN A 33 22.27 -10.69 -9.21
N HIS A 34 21.92 -11.29 -10.35
CA HIS A 34 22.53 -12.53 -10.82
C HIS A 34 23.23 -12.38 -12.18
N GLU A 35 23.47 -11.14 -12.61
CA GLU A 35 24.11 -10.82 -13.89
C GLU A 35 23.48 -11.62 -15.04
N CYS A 36 22.17 -11.45 -15.23
CA CYS A 36 21.41 -12.23 -16.20
C CYS A 36 22.05 -12.12 -17.60
N PRO A 37 22.35 -13.24 -18.29
CA PRO A 37 22.92 -13.20 -19.64
C PRO A 37 21.99 -12.48 -20.64
N ASN A 38 20.68 -12.51 -20.38
CA ASN A 38 19.64 -11.87 -21.17
C ASN A 38 19.18 -10.52 -20.54
N ILE A 39 20.05 -9.82 -19.80
CA ILE A 39 19.72 -8.55 -19.13
C ILE A 39 19.19 -7.47 -20.08
N GLN A 40 19.61 -7.49 -21.35
CA GLN A 40 19.13 -6.53 -22.35
C GLN A 40 17.62 -6.68 -22.59
N GLN A 41 17.10 -7.90 -22.56
CA GLN A 41 15.65 -8.15 -22.66
C GLN A 41 14.90 -7.74 -21.39
N ALA A 42 15.58 -7.82 -20.23
CA ALA A 42 15.03 -7.35 -18.96
C ALA A 42 14.99 -5.82 -18.86
N ARG A 43 15.95 -5.13 -19.48
CA ARG A 43 16.05 -3.65 -19.52
C ARG A 43 15.32 -3.00 -20.68
N ALA A 44 14.88 -3.78 -21.68
CA ALA A 44 14.16 -3.24 -22.82
C ALA A 44 12.94 -2.44 -22.32
N PRO A 45 12.77 -1.18 -22.77
CA PRO A 45 11.59 -0.42 -22.43
C PRO A 45 10.37 -1.22 -22.86
N ARG A 46 9.48 -1.51 -21.91
CA ARG A 46 8.20 -2.17 -22.23
C ARG A 46 7.53 -1.31 -23.28
N GLN A 47 7.41 -1.82 -24.50
CA GLN A 47 6.61 -1.15 -25.50
C GLN A 47 5.22 -0.95 -24.89
N PRO A 48 4.66 0.26 -24.97
CA PRO A 48 3.27 0.44 -24.59
C PRO A 48 2.50 -0.60 -25.39
N ILE A 49 1.82 -1.50 -24.69
CA ILE A 49 0.95 -2.47 -25.32
C ILE A 49 -0.14 -1.60 -25.95
N VAL A 50 0.00 -1.27 -27.23
CA VAL A 50 -1.04 -0.61 -28.00
C VAL A 50 -2.10 -1.68 -28.16
N LEU A 51 -3.00 -1.76 -27.17
CA LEU A 51 -4.22 -2.52 -27.28
C LEU A 51 -5.01 -1.85 -28.39
N GLU A 52 -4.84 -2.36 -29.62
CA GLU A 52 -5.69 -2.00 -30.74
C GLU A 52 -7.10 -2.38 -30.30
N ARG A 53 -7.87 -1.36 -29.93
CA ARG A 53 -9.22 -1.49 -29.39
C ARG A 53 -10.08 -2.00 -30.54
N ARG A 54 -10.09 -3.33 -30.72
CA ARG A 54 -11.13 -4.03 -31.48
C ARG A 54 -12.45 -3.54 -30.90
N ARG A 55 -13.23 -2.82 -31.71
CA ARG A 55 -14.58 -2.36 -31.38
C ARG A 55 -15.48 -3.59 -31.24
N THR A 56 -15.32 -4.31 -30.15
CA THR A 56 -16.32 -5.23 -29.64
C THR A 56 -16.76 -4.59 -28.34
N GLY A 57 -17.96 -4.03 -28.36
CA GLY A 57 -18.47 -3.16 -27.31
C GLY A 57 -18.59 -3.90 -25.99
N THR A 58 -17.61 -3.71 -25.12
CA THR A 58 -17.77 -3.81 -23.68
C THR A 58 -17.03 -2.62 -23.09
N THR A 59 -17.77 -1.79 -22.36
CA THR A 59 -17.40 -0.48 -21.85
C THR A 59 -16.31 -0.56 -20.80
N LEU A 60 -15.06 -0.81 -21.21
CA LEU A 60 -13.91 -0.63 -20.34
C LEU A 60 -13.63 0.86 -20.22
N ARG A 61 -14.26 1.47 -19.19
CA ARG A 61 -13.92 2.78 -18.65
C ARG A 61 -12.49 2.69 -18.11
N LEU A 62 -11.58 3.33 -18.82
CA LEU A 62 -10.24 3.63 -18.32
C LEU A 62 -10.39 4.36 -16.99
N LEU A 63 -9.75 3.83 -15.96
CA LEU A 63 -9.67 4.41 -14.62
C LEU A 63 -9.02 5.80 -14.74
N GLN A 64 -9.88 6.79 -14.87
CA GLN A 64 -9.54 8.20 -14.76
C GLN A 64 -9.09 8.41 -13.31
N SER A 65 -7.80 8.66 -13.12
CA SER A 65 -7.22 9.01 -11.82
C SER A 65 -8.05 10.13 -11.19
N PRO A 66 -8.41 10.03 -9.91
CA PRO A 66 -9.23 11.05 -9.28
C PRO A 66 -8.39 12.33 -9.26
N ARG A 67 -8.81 13.31 -10.07
CA ARG A 67 -8.42 14.70 -9.82
C ARG A 67 -8.95 15.02 -8.42
N ILE A 68 -8.13 15.67 -7.60
CA ILE A 68 -8.49 16.28 -6.31
C ILE A 68 -9.77 17.08 -6.55
N GLY A 69 -10.88 16.43 -6.29
CA GLY A 69 -12.22 16.86 -6.62
C GLY A 69 -12.96 16.93 -5.31
N VAL A 70 -13.80 17.94 -5.19
CA VAL A 70 -14.64 18.21 -4.01
C VAL A 70 -15.19 16.89 -3.46
N MET A 71 -14.70 16.50 -2.27
CA MET A 71 -15.05 15.24 -1.60
C MET A 71 -16.58 15.10 -1.54
N PRO A 72 -17.16 14.00 -2.05
CA PRO A 72 -18.61 13.83 -2.02
C PRO A 72 -19.09 13.76 -0.56
N ARG A 73 -20.26 14.33 -0.27
CA ARG A 73 -20.80 14.47 1.10
C ARG A 73 -20.82 13.16 1.91
N ARG A 74 -21.03 12.03 1.23
CA ARG A 74 -21.03 10.68 1.83
C ARG A 74 -19.66 10.27 2.38
N GLU A 75 -18.58 10.60 1.68
CA GLU A 75 -17.22 10.30 2.12
C GLU A 75 -16.82 11.23 3.27
N LEU A 76 -17.18 12.51 3.21
CA LEU A 76 -16.97 13.44 4.32
C LEU A 76 -17.68 12.98 5.61
N VAL A 77 -18.91 12.47 5.49
CA VAL A 77 -19.65 11.91 6.63
C VAL A 77 -19.01 10.63 7.15
N ALA A 78 -18.55 9.73 6.28
CA ALA A 78 -17.85 8.52 6.72
C ALA A 78 -16.55 8.85 7.46
N LEU A 79 -15.78 9.82 6.95
CA LEU A 79 -14.53 10.28 7.57
C LEU A 79 -14.78 10.97 8.91
N SER A 80 -15.81 11.81 9.02
CA SER A 80 -16.14 12.46 10.30
C SER A 80 -16.64 11.45 11.34
N VAL A 81 -17.43 10.45 10.94
CA VAL A 81 -17.87 9.37 11.83
C VAL A 81 -16.68 8.54 12.33
N ALA A 82 -15.79 8.12 11.43
CA ALA A 82 -14.60 7.36 11.80
C ALA A 82 -13.71 8.14 12.78
N TRP A 83 -13.53 9.43 12.55
CA TRP A 83 -12.72 10.30 13.41
C TRP A 83 -13.27 10.42 14.83
N ILE A 84 -14.59 10.59 14.95
CA ILE A 84 -15.28 10.67 16.26
C ILE A 84 -15.20 9.33 17.00
N VAL A 85 -15.44 8.21 16.31
CA VAL A 85 -15.40 6.87 16.91
C VAL A 85 -14.00 6.54 17.44
N LEU A 86 -12.96 6.90 16.68
CA LEU A 86 -11.56 6.72 17.11
C LEU A 86 -11.24 7.57 18.35
N GLY A 87 -11.65 8.84 18.37
CA GLY A 87 -11.45 9.73 19.53
C GLY A 87 -12.12 9.22 20.81
N ILE A 88 -13.37 8.72 20.69
CA ILE A 88 -14.10 8.13 21.82
C ILE A 88 -13.41 6.84 22.29
N SER A 89 -13.05 5.94 21.38
CA SER A 89 -12.40 4.66 21.71
C SER A 89 -11.09 4.86 22.45
N PHE A 90 -10.24 5.79 22.01
CA PHE A 90 -8.99 6.10 22.71
C PHE A 90 -9.22 6.75 24.07
N SER A 91 -10.26 7.56 24.22
CA SER A 91 -10.57 8.24 25.49
C SER A 91 -11.16 7.30 26.55
N THR A 92 -11.90 6.26 26.15
CA THR A 92 -12.39 5.23 27.09
C THR A 92 -11.25 4.49 27.81
N ARG A 93 -10.09 4.33 27.16
CA ARG A 93 -8.88 3.77 27.78
C ARG A 93 -8.36 4.65 28.92
N TYR A 94 -8.47 5.97 28.81
CA TYR A 94 -8.07 6.91 29.86
C TYR A 94 -9.13 7.06 30.96
N MET A 95 -10.41 6.82 30.64
CA MET A 95 -11.50 6.87 31.63
C MET A 95 -11.41 5.75 32.69
N PHE A 96 -10.79 4.60 32.37
CA PHE A 96 -10.58 3.50 33.32
C PHE A 96 -9.38 3.72 34.26
N ALA A 97 -8.55 4.74 33.99
CA ALA A 97 -7.53 5.18 34.94
C ALA A 97 -8.23 5.97 36.05
N TRP A 98 -8.29 5.37 37.24
CA TRP A 98 -9.07 5.77 38.44
C TRP A 98 -8.98 7.24 38.93
N PHE A 99 -8.19 8.13 38.32
CA PHE A 99 -7.85 9.46 38.85
C PHE A 99 -7.82 10.61 37.82
N VAL A 100 -8.62 10.58 36.76
CA VAL A 100 -8.64 11.69 35.79
C VAL A 100 -9.70 12.71 36.16
N THR A 101 -9.29 13.96 36.38
CA THR A 101 -10.23 15.09 36.47
C THR A 101 -10.94 15.27 35.12
N PRO A 102 -12.18 15.79 35.09
CA PRO A 102 -12.92 15.99 33.83
C PRO A 102 -12.17 16.89 32.83
N ILE A 103 -11.33 17.80 33.34
CA ILE A 103 -10.48 18.68 32.54
C ILE A 103 -9.35 17.89 31.86
N ALA A 104 -8.66 17.01 32.58
CA ALA A 104 -7.60 16.19 32.01
C ALA A 104 -8.13 15.14 31.01
N LEU A 105 -9.37 14.65 31.21
CA LEU A 105 -10.04 13.78 30.23
C LEU A 105 -10.29 14.54 28.91
N LEU A 106 -10.81 15.77 28.99
CA LEU A 106 -11.05 16.61 27.81
C LEU A 106 -9.75 16.95 27.07
N GLU A 107 -8.68 17.26 27.81
CA GLU A 107 -7.36 17.53 27.24
C GLU A 107 -6.83 16.32 26.46
N VAL A 108 -6.88 15.12 27.04
CA VAL A 108 -6.45 13.89 26.38
C VAL A 108 -7.33 13.54 25.18
N PHE A 109 -8.65 13.74 25.29
CA PHE A 109 -9.57 13.55 24.17
C PHE A 109 -9.19 14.45 22.98
N LEU A 110 -8.99 15.75 23.22
CA LEU A 110 -8.62 16.70 22.16
C LEU A 110 -7.25 16.41 21.55
N LEU A 111 -6.25 16.09 22.36
CA LEU A 111 -4.92 15.71 21.88
C LEU A 111 -4.99 14.44 21.03
N SER A 112 -5.77 13.43 21.45
CA SER A 112 -5.97 12.21 20.67
C SER A 112 -6.68 12.47 19.34
N MET A 113 -7.68 13.36 19.33
CA MET A 113 -8.39 13.75 18.12
C MET A 113 -7.47 14.45 17.12
N ILE A 114 -6.61 15.35 17.60
CA ILE A 114 -5.68 16.11 16.75
C ILE A 114 -4.61 15.17 16.18
N VAL A 115 -3.94 14.39 17.02
CA VAL A 115 -2.82 13.52 16.61
C VAL A 115 -3.30 12.40 15.69
N ILE A 116 -4.35 11.67 16.07
CA ILE A 116 -4.87 10.55 15.29
C ILE A 116 -5.63 11.05 14.05
N GLY A 117 -6.37 12.16 14.20
CA GLY A 117 -7.14 12.77 13.11
C GLY A 117 -6.29 13.24 11.96
N THR A 118 -5.26 14.03 12.27
CA THR A 118 -4.35 14.55 11.25
C THR A 118 -3.61 13.43 10.51
N GLY A 119 -3.20 12.38 11.21
CA GLY A 119 -2.60 11.19 10.59
C GLY A 119 -3.58 10.44 9.69
N PHE A 120 -4.81 10.22 10.15
CA PHE A 120 -5.85 9.53 9.38
C PHE A 120 -6.25 10.32 8.12
N LEU A 121 -6.52 11.63 8.26
CA LEU A 121 -6.83 12.49 7.12
C LEU A 121 -5.66 12.56 6.12
N GLY A 122 -4.41 12.60 6.62
CA GLY A 122 -3.22 12.61 5.76
C GLY A 122 -3.08 11.33 4.93
N HIS A 123 -3.33 10.16 5.51
CA HIS A 123 -3.29 8.88 4.79
C HIS A 123 -4.43 8.71 3.78
N GLU A 124 -5.60 9.25 4.07
CA GLU A 124 -6.77 9.13 3.19
C GLU A 124 -6.77 10.17 2.05
N LEU A 125 -6.13 11.33 2.25
CA LEU A 125 -6.06 12.41 1.26
C LEU A 125 -4.81 12.35 0.34
N ALA A 126 -3.83 11.51 0.65
CA ALA A 126 -2.58 11.34 -0.13
C ALA A 126 -2.73 10.31 -1.25
#